data_AF-A0A946JEU5-F1
#
_entry.id   AF-A0A946JEU5-F1
#
_cell.length_a   1.000
_cell.length_b   1.000
_cell.length_c   1.000
_cell.angle_alpha   90.00
_cell.angle_beta   90.00
_cell.angle_gamma   90.00
#
_symmetry.space_group_name_H-M   'P 1'
#
loop_
_entity.id
_entity.type
_entity.pdbx_description
1 polymer ?
#
loop_
_entity_poly.entity_id
_entity_poly.type
_entity_poly.pdbx_seq_one_letter_code
_entity_poly.pdbx_strand_id
1 'polypeptide(L)'
;MKKSLQNLLAVILLFIGITANSQNRYLDDVFTDVNVSEIDTFALNVSIEPMLLGLAPALLPIECDIYQPVGDTLTNRPVIIVSHTGSFLPPVANGQATGSVKDSSIVEQCTRWAKKGYVAVAMGNRKGWNPTSTDQNVRTSTLLQAAYRGIQDAKAMVRFMRMTEDALGNPFGIDPTKIVLGGQGTGAYISLGYATLDDAAVELNLPKFIDFSIPSAPSPYVVPYFFGNIDGTDMTFAPLYDTLGNLIPILDTAGNVTGYEVNTSTPLNIPNNPTYSNDINMAFNVGGALADISWLADGDVPIVSFHCANDPYAPIDTGDVIVPTTGDFVVEVMGSRTVQHYSNQYGNNDVFTNAGFSFNSDPFTLAANVNNSGYEGLNVLLTPAPSTTATPCGMQEEQSSPWDWWDNATYDAMFAAVNGVPAGTGACLSLLGNPDMSATKGKSYIDTIQGYLNPRIYVVLGLGGVLSVNNVVDHSTNIFPNPAKNNITIENSNFEINTVELYNIAGQLVKSENVNSMSTNLNLSDLKKGIYILEIQSNKTSIRRKLIVE
;
A
#
# COMPACT_ATOMS: atom_id res chain seq x y z
N MET A 1 -24.06 60.63 -8.81
CA MET A 1 -23.94 59.30 -9.45
C MET A 1 -22.51 58.75 -9.49
N LYS A 2 -21.47 59.48 -9.93
CA LYS A 2 -20.10 58.93 -10.01
C LYS A 2 -19.49 58.48 -8.66
N LYS A 3 -19.68 59.23 -7.57
CA LYS A 3 -19.17 58.85 -6.22
C LYS A 3 -19.87 57.64 -5.60
N SER A 4 -21.19 57.48 -5.81
CA SER A 4 -21.90 56.31 -5.28
C SER A 4 -21.61 55.05 -6.09
N LEU A 5 -21.33 55.17 -7.39
CA LEU A 5 -20.91 54.06 -8.24
C LEU A 5 -19.49 53.58 -7.91
N GLN A 6 -18.57 54.50 -7.57
CA GLN A 6 -17.22 54.14 -7.11
C GLN A 6 -17.23 53.45 -5.74
N ASN A 7 -18.08 53.89 -4.82
CA ASN A 7 -18.23 53.22 -3.52
C ASN A 7 -18.94 51.85 -3.65
N LEU A 8 -19.90 51.71 -4.56
CA LEU A 8 -20.54 50.42 -4.84
C LEU A 8 -19.55 49.45 -5.51
N LEU A 9 -18.70 49.93 -6.43
CA LEU A 9 -17.66 49.12 -7.07
C LEU A 9 -16.57 48.70 -6.07
N ALA A 10 -16.20 49.58 -5.13
CA ALA A 10 -15.24 49.26 -4.06
C ALA A 10 -15.80 48.23 -3.08
N VAL A 11 -17.11 48.29 -2.75
CA VAL A 11 -17.79 47.29 -1.91
C VAL A 11 -17.93 45.96 -2.65
N ILE A 12 -18.25 45.95 -3.95
CA ILE A 12 -18.29 44.73 -4.77
C ILE A 12 -16.90 44.11 -4.93
N LEU A 13 -15.84 44.92 -5.11
CA LEU A 13 -14.45 44.44 -5.13
C LEU A 13 -13.96 43.94 -3.76
N LEU A 14 -14.51 44.45 -2.65
CA LEU A 14 -14.30 43.92 -1.29
C LEU A 14 -15.02 42.58 -1.05
N PHE A 15 -16.11 42.28 -1.78
CA PHE A 15 -16.81 40.99 -1.72
C PHE A 15 -16.37 39.97 -2.78
N ILE A 16 -15.52 40.36 -3.73
CA ILE A 16 -14.80 39.42 -4.63
C ILE A 16 -13.55 38.85 -3.92
N GLY A 17 -13.27 39.27 -2.69
CA GLY A 17 -12.22 38.74 -1.84
C GLY A 17 -12.49 37.31 -1.37
N ILE A 18 -11.70 36.38 -1.89
CA ILE A 18 -11.21 35.17 -1.21
C ILE A 18 -12.27 34.07 -0.99
N THR A 19 -12.60 33.33 -2.05
CA THR A 19 -12.67 31.87 -1.91
C THR A 19 -11.25 31.33 -2.14
N ALA A 20 -10.34 31.56 -1.19
CA ALA A 20 -9.19 30.70 -1.08
C ALA A 20 -9.75 29.34 -0.66
N ASN A 21 -9.79 28.38 -1.59
CA ASN A 21 -9.81 26.99 -1.16
C ASN A 21 -8.54 26.82 -0.33
N SER A 22 -8.69 26.73 0.98
CA SER A 22 -7.60 26.36 1.86
C SER A 22 -7.14 24.99 1.41
N GLN A 23 -5.97 24.90 0.78
CA GLN A 23 -5.36 23.61 0.49
C GLN A 23 -5.21 22.86 1.81
N ASN A 24 -5.72 21.64 1.86
CA ASN A 24 -5.60 20.80 3.03
C ASN A 24 -4.31 20.00 2.89
N ARG A 25 -3.32 20.34 3.74
CA ARG A 25 -2.07 19.59 3.83
C ARG A 25 -2.39 18.10 4.02
N TYR A 26 -1.55 17.26 3.42
CA TYR A 26 -1.70 15.81 3.34
C TYR A 26 -2.81 15.32 2.41
N LEU A 27 -3.66 16.19 1.86
CA LEU A 27 -4.64 15.84 0.83
C LEU A 27 -4.30 16.48 -0.51
N ASP A 28 -4.05 17.79 -0.49
CA ASP A 28 -3.74 18.61 -1.66
C ASP A 28 -2.23 18.78 -1.84
N ASP A 29 -1.81 19.07 -3.07
CA ASP A 29 -0.44 19.46 -3.37
C ASP A 29 -0.20 20.89 -2.86
N VAL A 30 0.45 21.00 -1.70
CA VAL A 30 0.74 22.29 -1.02
C VAL A 30 2.13 22.81 -1.41
N PHE A 31 3.05 21.91 -1.78
CA PHE A 31 4.42 22.25 -2.18
C PHE A 31 4.63 22.06 -3.68
N THR A 32 5.41 22.95 -4.28
CA THR A 32 5.77 22.88 -5.71
C THR A 32 6.98 22.01 -5.98
N ASP A 33 7.92 21.99 -5.03
CA ASP A 33 9.26 21.43 -5.19
C ASP A 33 9.59 20.43 -4.07
N VAL A 34 10.41 19.44 -4.41
CA VAL A 34 10.86 18.38 -3.50
C VAL A 34 12.37 18.31 -3.49
N ASN A 35 12.93 18.08 -2.31
CA ASN A 35 14.33 17.70 -2.13
C ASN A 35 14.43 16.17 -2.08
N VAL A 36 15.42 15.60 -2.76
CA VAL A 36 15.68 14.15 -2.76
C VAL A 36 17.05 13.90 -2.16
N SER A 37 17.09 13.08 -1.11
CA SER A 37 18.33 12.61 -0.49
C SER A 37 18.53 11.14 -0.87
N GLU A 38 19.57 10.85 -1.64
CA GLU A 38 19.97 9.49 -1.98
C GLU A 38 20.80 8.91 -0.83
N ILE A 39 20.35 7.78 -0.27
CA ILE A 39 20.98 7.11 0.85
C ILE A 39 21.53 5.77 0.34
N ASP A 40 22.85 5.74 0.09
CA ASP A 40 23.54 4.55 -0.42
C ASP A 40 23.40 3.34 0.50
N THR A 41 23.15 3.54 1.79
CA THR A 41 23.05 2.46 2.78
C THR A 41 22.16 2.84 3.95
N PHE A 42 20.90 2.42 3.94
CA PHE A 42 20.05 2.46 5.14
C PHE A 42 20.20 1.18 5.99
N ALA A 43 20.58 0.08 5.35
CA ALA A 43 20.88 -1.21 5.96
C ALA A 43 22.00 -1.92 5.22
N LEU A 44 22.77 -2.74 5.93
CA LEU A 44 23.83 -3.58 5.38
C LEU A 44 23.52 -5.04 5.73
N ASN A 45 23.28 -5.89 4.72
CA ASN A 45 22.88 -7.27 4.95
C ASN A 45 23.30 -8.19 3.78
N VAL A 46 23.20 -9.51 3.98
CA VAL A 46 23.74 -10.50 3.03
C VAL A 46 22.76 -10.74 1.89
N SER A 47 23.20 -10.43 0.67
CA SER A 47 22.48 -10.65 -0.58
C SER A 47 22.88 -11.97 -1.23
N ILE A 48 21.89 -12.63 -1.85
CA ILE A 48 22.08 -13.88 -2.60
C ILE A 48 22.27 -13.61 -4.10
N GLU A 49 22.02 -12.37 -4.56
CA GLU A 49 22.21 -11.95 -5.94
C GLU A 49 23.54 -12.38 -6.58
N PRO A 50 24.72 -12.30 -5.91
CA PRO A 50 25.97 -12.72 -6.53
C PRO A 50 25.99 -14.20 -6.97
N MET A 51 25.15 -15.06 -6.36
CA MET A 51 25.02 -16.46 -6.76
C MET A 51 24.47 -16.64 -8.17
N LEU A 52 23.73 -15.65 -8.70
CA LEU A 52 23.29 -15.65 -10.10
C LEU A 52 24.46 -15.62 -11.09
N LEU A 53 25.62 -15.14 -10.63
CA LEU A 53 26.87 -15.07 -11.39
C LEU A 53 27.88 -16.15 -10.96
N GLY A 54 27.45 -17.14 -10.17
CA GLY A 54 28.31 -18.20 -9.65
C GLY A 54 29.27 -17.75 -8.53
N LEU A 55 29.00 -16.60 -7.90
CA LEU A 55 29.75 -16.09 -6.76
C LEU A 55 29.09 -16.49 -5.43
N ALA A 56 29.84 -16.41 -4.32
CA ALA A 56 29.27 -16.63 -3.00
C ALA A 56 28.34 -15.47 -2.57
N PRO A 57 27.38 -15.70 -1.66
CA PRO A 57 26.64 -14.62 -0.99
C PRO A 57 27.58 -13.53 -0.48
N ALA A 58 27.15 -12.27 -0.60
CA ALA A 58 27.97 -11.13 -0.23
C ALA A 58 27.19 -10.14 0.63
N LEU A 59 27.91 -9.47 1.52
CA LEU A 59 27.39 -8.35 2.29
C LEU A 59 27.24 -7.14 1.36
N LEU A 60 26.00 -6.75 1.06
CA LEU A 60 25.69 -5.66 0.16
C LEU A 60 24.86 -4.57 0.87
N PRO A 61 25.09 -3.29 0.55
CA PRO A 61 24.26 -2.22 1.05
C PRO A 61 22.86 -2.28 0.45
N ILE A 62 21.88 -1.83 1.20
CA ILE A 62 20.51 -1.61 0.73
C ILE A 62 20.26 -0.11 0.73
N GLU A 63 19.93 0.42 -0.43
CA GLU A 63 19.76 1.84 -0.69
C GLU A 63 18.30 2.30 -0.54
N CYS A 64 18.11 3.60 -0.31
CA CYS A 64 16.80 4.24 -0.44
C CYS A 64 16.94 5.70 -0.89
N ASP A 65 15.89 6.25 -1.45
CA ASP A 65 15.78 7.69 -1.70
C ASP A 65 14.71 8.30 -0.78
N ILE A 66 15.03 9.43 -0.15
CA ILE A 66 14.13 10.14 0.76
C ILE A 66 13.71 11.46 0.13
N TYR A 67 12.40 11.65 -0.05
CA TYR A 67 11.77 12.80 -0.67
C TYR A 67 11.12 13.66 0.41
N GLN A 68 11.42 14.96 0.39
CA GLN A 68 10.91 15.94 1.35
C GLN A 68 10.40 17.18 0.62
N PRO A 69 9.31 17.81 1.07
CA PRO A 69 8.89 19.11 0.56
C PRO A 69 9.93 20.20 0.82
N VAL A 70 10.20 21.04 -0.18
CA VAL A 70 11.05 22.22 -0.03
C VAL A 70 10.26 23.35 0.64
N GLY A 71 10.86 24.00 1.64
CA GLY A 71 10.25 25.14 2.32
C GLY A 71 9.18 24.77 3.36
N ASP A 72 9.05 23.49 3.70
CA ASP A 72 8.16 23.05 4.77
C ASP A 72 8.68 23.45 6.14
N THR A 73 7.81 24.07 6.94
CA THR A 73 8.12 24.51 8.30
C THR A 73 7.82 23.45 9.36
N LEU A 74 7.13 22.35 9.01
CA LEU A 74 6.88 21.26 9.95
C LEU A 74 8.10 20.35 10.09
N THR A 75 8.47 20.10 11.34
CA THR A 75 9.63 19.27 11.69
C THR A 75 9.26 17.82 12.03
N ASN A 76 7.97 17.50 12.18
CA ASN A 76 7.47 16.14 12.41
C ASN A 76 6.40 15.84 11.36
N ARG A 77 6.76 15.05 10.34
CA ARG A 77 5.90 14.71 9.20
C ARG A 77 5.71 13.21 9.08
N PRO A 78 4.49 12.73 8.81
CA PRO A 78 4.28 11.31 8.59
C PRO A 78 5.11 10.78 7.42
N VAL A 79 5.50 9.52 7.54
CA VAL A 79 6.34 8.82 6.57
C VAL A 79 5.50 7.88 5.71
N ILE A 80 5.71 7.91 4.39
CA ILE A 80 5.17 6.92 3.45
C ILE A 80 6.34 6.21 2.78
N ILE A 81 6.52 4.94 3.09
CA ILE A 81 7.55 4.08 2.50
C ILE A 81 6.94 3.29 1.35
N VAL A 82 7.58 3.32 0.18
CA VAL A 82 7.16 2.65 -1.04
C VAL A 82 8.27 1.73 -1.53
N SER A 83 8.01 0.43 -1.50
CA SER A 83 8.91 -0.59 -2.06
C SER A 83 8.59 -0.86 -3.53
N HIS A 84 9.63 -0.97 -4.34
CA HIS A 84 9.53 -1.13 -5.79
C HIS A 84 9.28 -2.59 -6.22
N THR A 85 9.01 -2.80 -7.51
CA THR A 85 8.82 -4.16 -8.08
C THR A 85 10.15 -4.85 -8.40
N GLY A 86 10.16 -5.92 -9.19
CA GLY A 86 11.36 -6.44 -9.83
C GLY A 86 11.69 -7.89 -9.51
N SER A 87 10.75 -8.64 -8.95
CA SER A 87 10.87 -10.07 -8.64
C SER A 87 12.12 -10.43 -7.83
N PHE A 88 12.54 -9.57 -6.89
CA PHE A 88 13.80 -9.73 -6.13
C PHE A 88 15.04 -9.91 -7.01
N LEU A 89 15.03 -9.40 -8.23
CA LEU A 89 16.13 -9.47 -9.20
C LEU A 89 16.36 -8.07 -9.79
N PRO A 90 17.58 -7.76 -10.26
CA PRO A 90 17.82 -6.50 -10.94
C PRO A 90 17.03 -6.41 -12.26
N PRO A 91 16.75 -5.20 -12.77
CA PRO A 91 16.16 -5.02 -14.10
C PRO A 91 16.87 -5.84 -15.17
N VAL A 92 16.15 -6.25 -16.20
CA VAL A 92 16.57 -7.22 -17.23
C VAL A 92 16.66 -8.65 -16.72
N ALA A 93 17.36 -8.92 -15.61
CA ALA A 93 17.44 -10.27 -15.05
C ALA A 93 16.08 -10.76 -14.53
N ASN A 94 15.23 -9.84 -14.10
CA ASN A 94 13.85 -10.09 -13.71
C ASN A 94 12.87 -10.18 -14.89
N GLY A 95 13.34 -10.03 -16.14
CA GLY A 95 12.50 -10.01 -17.35
C GLY A 95 11.74 -8.70 -17.57
N GLN A 96 12.00 -7.66 -16.78
CA GLN A 96 11.25 -6.40 -16.76
C GLN A 96 12.19 -5.20 -16.89
N ALA A 97 11.63 -4.03 -17.22
CA ALA A 97 12.36 -2.76 -17.29
C ALA A 97 12.47 -2.04 -15.94
N THR A 98 11.61 -2.41 -15.00
CA THR A 98 11.54 -1.88 -13.64
C THR A 98 12.19 -2.83 -12.65
N GLY A 99 12.48 -2.34 -11.45
CA GLY A 99 13.14 -3.11 -10.41
C GLY A 99 14.10 -2.31 -9.54
N SER A 100 13.87 -1.00 -9.38
CA SER A 100 14.76 -0.11 -8.64
C SER A 100 14.00 1.01 -7.92
N VAL A 101 14.67 1.66 -6.95
CA VAL A 101 14.16 2.89 -6.32
C VAL A 101 14.01 4.06 -7.31
N LYS A 102 14.64 3.95 -8.48
CA LYS A 102 14.62 4.95 -9.57
C LYS A 102 13.52 4.67 -10.61
N ASP A 103 12.70 3.63 -10.43
CA ASP A 103 11.59 3.34 -11.31
C ASP A 103 10.66 4.56 -11.41
N SER A 104 10.24 4.93 -12.62
CA SER A 104 9.57 6.21 -12.83
C SER A 104 8.25 6.33 -12.05
N SER A 105 7.54 5.23 -11.88
CA SER A 105 6.32 5.15 -11.07
C SER A 105 6.58 5.32 -9.58
N ILE A 106 7.73 4.87 -9.07
CA ILE A 106 8.17 5.05 -7.68
C ILE A 106 8.56 6.51 -7.43
N VAL A 107 9.40 7.07 -8.30
CA VAL A 107 9.82 8.48 -8.24
C VAL A 107 8.62 9.42 -8.27
N GLU A 108 7.66 9.17 -9.16
CA GLU A 108 6.44 9.97 -9.27
C GLU A 108 5.58 9.87 -8.01
N GLN A 109 5.37 8.66 -7.46
CA GLN A 109 4.58 8.48 -6.25
C GLN A 109 5.20 9.21 -5.06
N CYS A 110 6.51 9.02 -4.83
CA CYS A 110 7.23 9.66 -3.74
C CYS A 110 7.27 11.18 -3.90
N THR A 111 7.44 11.69 -5.12
CA THR A 111 7.38 13.13 -5.41
C THR A 111 6.02 13.70 -5.03
N ARG A 112 4.92 13.05 -5.40
CA ARG A 112 3.56 13.52 -5.08
C ARG A 112 3.28 13.46 -3.58
N TRP A 113 3.71 12.40 -2.89
CA TRP A 113 3.60 12.32 -1.44
C TRP A 113 4.35 13.46 -0.74
N ALA A 114 5.58 13.75 -1.15
CA ALA A 114 6.33 14.89 -0.62
C ALA A 114 5.63 16.22 -0.90
N LYS A 115 5.04 16.42 -2.09
CA LYS A 115 4.27 17.63 -2.42
C LYS A 115 3.02 17.84 -1.58
N LYS A 116 2.45 16.77 -1.02
CA LYS A 116 1.34 16.83 -0.05
C LYS A 116 1.80 17.12 1.38
N GLY A 117 3.10 17.07 1.66
CA GLY A 117 3.70 17.37 2.96
C GLY A 117 4.20 16.15 3.74
N TYR A 118 4.16 14.95 3.15
CA TYR A 118 4.73 13.74 3.74
C TYR A 118 6.26 13.72 3.59
N VAL A 119 6.94 12.87 4.39
CA VAL A 119 8.26 12.35 4.01
C VAL A 119 8.02 11.05 3.25
N ALA A 120 8.48 10.95 2.01
CA ALA A 120 8.31 9.74 1.24
C ALA A 120 9.64 9.02 1.03
N VAL A 121 9.64 7.69 1.07
CA VAL A 121 10.84 6.87 0.92
C VAL A 121 10.63 5.88 -0.22
N ALA A 122 11.50 5.92 -1.23
CA ALA A 122 11.63 4.84 -2.20
C ALA A 122 12.64 3.83 -1.64
N MET A 123 12.17 2.64 -1.28
CA MET A 123 12.95 1.66 -0.51
C MET A 123 13.44 0.51 -1.40
N GLY A 124 14.75 0.27 -1.40
CA GLY A 124 15.36 -0.92 -1.97
C GLY A 124 15.21 -2.15 -1.07
N ASN A 125 15.52 -3.33 -1.60
CA ASN A 125 15.52 -4.58 -0.87
C ASN A 125 16.58 -5.53 -1.43
N ARG A 126 17.07 -6.48 -0.63
CA ARG A 126 18.02 -7.51 -1.07
C ARG A 126 17.46 -8.29 -2.27
N LYS A 127 18.35 -8.63 -3.19
CA LYS A 127 18.06 -9.38 -4.41
C LYS A 127 18.60 -10.81 -4.33
N GLY A 128 18.14 -11.66 -5.26
CA GLY A 128 18.59 -13.02 -5.48
C GLY A 128 17.56 -14.08 -5.12
N TRP A 129 17.19 -14.88 -6.11
CA TRP A 129 16.52 -16.19 -6.03
C TRP A 129 16.74 -16.90 -7.38
N ASN A 130 16.34 -18.17 -7.52
CA ASN A 130 16.61 -18.95 -8.74
C ASN A 130 15.33 -19.20 -9.58
N PRO A 131 14.95 -18.27 -10.49
CA PRO A 131 13.77 -18.43 -11.33
C PRO A 131 13.90 -19.50 -12.42
N THR A 132 15.12 -19.81 -12.87
CA THR A 132 15.37 -20.67 -14.04
C THR A 132 15.54 -22.15 -13.69
N SER A 133 15.47 -22.50 -12.40
CA SER A 133 15.50 -23.90 -11.98
C SER A 133 14.33 -24.65 -12.59
N THR A 134 14.60 -25.83 -13.17
CA THR A 134 13.55 -26.75 -13.62
C THR A 134 12.82 -27.43 -12.46
N ASP A 135 13.42 -27.43 -11.26
CA ASP A 135 12.81 -27.94 -10.03
C ASP A 135 11.94 -26.88 -9.35
N GLN A 136 10.65 -27.19 -9.21
CA GLN A 136 9.67 -26.34 -8.53
C GLN A 136 10.01 -26.09 -7.06
N ASN A 137 10.56 -27.07 -6.33
CA ASN A 137 10.96 -26.89 -4.94
C ASN A 137 12.05 -25.82 -4.82
N VAL A 138 13.00 -25.80 -5.76
CA VAL A 138 14.06 -24.79 -5.77
C VAL A 138 13.51 -23.41 -6.10
N ARG A 139 12.60 -23.28 -7.08
CA ARG A 139 11.94 -22.00 -7.38
C ARG A 139 11.16 -21.48 -6.18
N THR A 140 10.33 -22.34 -5.58
CA THR A 140 9.50 -22.03 -4.40
C THR A 140 10.35 -21.59 -3.23
N SER A 141 11.33 -22.42 -2.84
CA SER A 141 12.17 -22.14 -1.69
C SER A 141 12.94 -20.84 -1.84
N THR A 142 13.61 -20.64 -2.98
CA THR A 142 14.44 -19.46 -3.17
C THR A 142 13.62 -18.17 -3.30
N LEU A 143 12.40 -18.21 -3.87
CA LEU A 143 11.51 -17.05 -3.91
C LEU A 143 10.98 -16.70 -2.52
N LEU A 144 10.50 -17.67 -1.75
CA LEU A 144 9.99 -17.45 -0.39
C LEU A 144 11.09 -16.91 0.53
N GLN A 145 12.32 -17.42 0.41
CA GLN A 145 13.48 -16.87 1.12
C GLN A 145 13.79 -15.42 0.72
N ALA A 146 13.62 -15.06 -0.57
CA ALA A 146 13.80 -13.69 -1.02
C ALA A 146 12.72 -12.75 -0.46
N ALA A 147 11.45 -13.20 -0.43
CA ALA A 147 10.35 -12.47 0.18
C ALA A 147 10.57 -12.26 1.69
N TYR A 148 10.98 -13.31 2.41
CA TYR A 148 11.30 -13.24 3.83
C TYR A 148 12.43 -12.23 4.12
N ARG A 149 13.51 -12.24 3.33
CA ARG A 149 14.57 -11.23 3.41
C ARG A 149 14.06 -9.82 3.14
N GLY A 150 13.18 -9.66 2.15
CA GLY A 150 12.56 -8.37 1.82
C GLY A 150 11.72 -7.81 2.97
N ILE A 151 10.99 -8.66 3.70
CA ILE A 151 10.22 -8.25 4.90
C ILE A 151 11.17 -7.74 6.00
N GLN A 152 12.28 -8.46 6.26
CA GLN A 152 13.30 -8.02 7.21
C GLN A 152 13.93 -6.68 6.80
N ASP A 153 14.17 -6.47 5.49
CA ASP A 153 14.72 -5.22 4.96
C ASP A 153 13.74 -4.06 5.17
N ALA A 154 12.45 -4.28 4.94
CA ALA A 154 11.40 -3.29 5.23
C ALA A 154 11.32 -2.96 6.73
N LYS A 155 11.49 -3.95 7.61
CA LYS A 155 11.55 -3.72 9.07
C LYS A 155 12.79 -2.92 9.44
N ALA A 156 13.94 -3.20 8.82
CA ALA A 156 15.15 -2.40 8.98
C ALA A 156 14.97 -0.96 8.48
N MET A 157 14.24 -0.72 7.39
CA MET A 157 13.93 0.63 6.89
C MET A 157 13.11 1.44 7.91
N VAL A 158 12.06 0.84 8.50
CA VAL A 158 11.26 1.52 9.52
C VAL A 158 12.11 1.86 10.75
N ARG A 159 12.97 0.93 11.18
CA ARG A 159 13.93 1.18 12.29
C ARG A 159 14.95 2.26 11.93
N PHE A 160 15.43 2.28 10.69
CA PHE A 160 16.33 3.33 10.20
C PHE A 160 15.67 4.71 10.27
N MET A 161 14.42 4.84 9.83
CA MET A 161 13.69 6.12 9.93
C MET A 161 13.63 6.58 11.38
N ARG A 162 13.19 5.72 12.31
CA ARG A 162 13.14 6.05 13.74
C ARG A 162 14.51 6.43 14.32
N MET A 163 15.55 5.69 13.96
CA MET A 163 16.93 6.01 14.36
C MET A 163 17.38 7.37 13.85
N THR A 164 17.00 7.77 12.63
CA THR A 164 17.38 9.09 12.10
C THR A 164 16.74 10.22 12.91
N GLU A 165 15.53 10.01 13.43
CA GLU A 165 14.87 10.98 14.32
C GLU A 165 15.56 11.06 15.68
N ASP A 166 15.69 9.92 16.37
CA ASP A 166 16.21 9.82 17.74
C ASP A 166 17.73 10.13 17.81
N ALA A 167 18.54 9.46 17.00
CA ALA A 167 20.00 9.49 17.12
C ALA A 167 20.69 10.52 16.22
N LEU A 168 20.07 10.94 15.10
CA LEU A 168 20.67 11.86 14.13
C LEU A 168 20.07 13.27 14.17
N GLY A 169 19.20 13.57 15.13
CA GLY A 169 18.60 14.90 15.29
C GLY A 169 17.53 15.22 14.23
N ASN A 170 16.84 14.18 13.74
CA ASN A 170 15.74 14.27 12.79
C ASN A 170 16.05 15.04 11.50
N PRO A 171 17.10 14.66 10.74
CA PRO A 171 17.52 15.39 9.54
C PRO A 171 16.44 15.39 8.46
N PHE A 172 15.54 14.40 8.48
CA PHE A 172 14.46 14.27 7.52
C PHE A 172 13.15 14.94 7.98
N GLY A 173 13.06 15.34 9.26
CA GLY A 173 11.89 15.94 9.89
C GLY A 173 10.66 15.02 9.90
N ILE A 174 10.86 13.77 10.28
CA ILE A 174 9.84 12.73 10.33
C ILE A 174 9.09 12.74 11.67
N ASP A 175 7.88 12.19 11.67
CA ASP A 175 7.15 11.76 12.86
C ASP A 175 7.30 10.22 12.99
N PRO A 176 8.05 9.71 13.97
CA PRO A 176 8.32 8.28 14.11
C PRO A 176 7.11 7.46 14.55
N THR A 177 6.00 8.12 14.92
CA THR A 177 4.74 7.50 15.33
C THR A 177 3.72 7.35 14.19
N LYS A 178 4.04 7.91 13.01
CA LYS A 178 3.15 7.96 11.84
C LYS A 178 3.87 7.45 10.59
N ILE A 179 3.89 6.14 10.41
CA ILE A 179 4.58 5.46 9.31
C ILE A 179 3.59 4.55 8.58
N VAL A 180 3.52 4.72 7.26
CA VAL A 180 2.78 3.86 6.34
C VAL A 180 3.78 3.14 5.45
N LEU A 181 3.58 1.84 5.23
CA LEU A 181 4.41 1.02 4.36
C LEU A 181 3.58 0.45 3.22
N GLY A 182 4.06 0.55 2.00
CA GLY A 182 3.47 -0.20 0.90
C GLY A 182 4.46 -0.45 -0.21
N GLY A 183 3.96 -1.02 -1.30
CA GLY A 183 4.77 -1.28 -2.47
C GLY A 183 3.98 -1.80 -3.65
N GLN A 184 4.66 -1.87 -4.79
CA GLN A 184 4.08 -2.35 -6.05
C GLN A 184 4.79 -3.61 -6.54
N GLY A 185 4.04 -4.54 -7.14
CA GLY A 185 4.57 -5.82 -7.61
C GLY A 185 5.29 -6.55 -6.48
N THR A 186 6.62 -6.76 -6.58
CA THR A 186 7.41 -7.35 -5.49
C THR A 186 7.29 -6.64 -4.14
N GLY A 187 7.31 -5.30 -4.14
CA GLY A 187 7.12 -4.52 -2.92
C GLY A 187 5.76 -4.73 -2.28
N ALA A 188 4.78 -5.20 -3.04
CA ALA A 188 3.43 -5.53 -2.57
C ALA A 188 3.40 -6.86 -1.78
N TYR A 189 4.20 -7.87 -2.19
CA TYR A 189 4.41 -9.09 -1.38
C TYR A 189 5.12 -8.74 -0.06
N ILE A 190 6.10 -7.83 -0.12
CA ILE A 190 6.83 -7.37 1.07
C ILE A 190 5.88 -6.65 2.02
N SER A 191 5.05 -5.72 1.55
CA SER A 191 4.16 -4.94 2.42
C SER A 191 3.03 -5.78 3.02
N LEU A 192 2.46 -6.71 2.25
CA LEU A 192 1.47 -7.66 2.78
C LEU A 192 2.10 -8.58 3.83
N GLY A 193 3.21 -9.25 3.48
CA GLY A 193 3.90 -10.13 4.44
C GLY A 193 4.41 -9.38 5.68
N TYR A 194 4.84 -8.13 5.55
CA TYR A 194 5.23 -7.30 6.69
C TYR A 194 4.07 -7.07 7.66
N ALA A 195 2.88 -6.82 7.13
CA ALA A 195 1.71 -6.48 7.91
C ALA A 195 1.09 -7.67 8.64
N THR A 196 1.36 -8.90 8.16
CA THR A 196 0.63 -10.10 8.58
C THR A 196 1.51 -11.22 9.14
N LEU A 197 2.74 -11.44 8.64
CA LEU A 197 3.60 -12.54 9.13
C LEU A 197 4.12 -12.22 10.53
N ASP A 198 3.61 -12.91 11.55
CA ASP A 198 3.89 -12.63 12.97
C ASP A 198 4.49 -13.84 13.71
N ASP A 199 3.98 -15.05 13.49
CA ASP A 199 4.44 -16.29 14.09
C ASP A 199 5.08 -17.21 13.05
N ALA A 200 6.30 -16.83 12.65
CA ALA A 200 7.11 -17.59 11.72
C ALA A 200 7.35 -19.06 12.14
N ALA A 201 7.19 -19.41 13.44
CA ALA A 201 7.33 -20.79 13.89
C ALA A 201 6.13 -21.67 13.51
N VAL A 202 4.95 -21.09 13.32
CA VAL A 202 3.75 -21.80 12.85
C VAL A 202 3.53 -21.57 11.36
N GLU A 203 3.61 -20.33 10.93
CA GLU A 203 3.15 -19.86 9.64
C GLU A 203 4.03 -20.28 8.47
N LEU A 204 5.34 -20.50 8.72
CA LEU A 204 6.28 -21.04 7.73
C LEU A 204 6.29 -22.58 7.69
N ASN A 205 5.54 -23.24 8.57
CA ASN A 205 5.46 -24.70 8.66
C ASN A 205 4.15 -25.28 8.07
N LEU A 206 3.36 -24.45 7.37
CA LEU A 206 2.19 -24.92 6.63
C LEU A 206 2.61 -25.89 5.52
N PRO A 207 1.79 -26.90 5.17
CA PRO A 207 2.17 -27.93 4.18
C PRO A 207 2.71 -27.40 2.85
N LYS A 208 2.20 -26.25 2.36
CA LYS A 208 2.67 -25.66 1.10
C LYS A 208 4.04 -24.97 1.20
N PHE A 209 4.56 -24.78 2.41
CA PHE A 209 5.88 -24.21 2.69
C PHE A 209 6.92 -25.26 3.09
N ILE A 210 6.59 -26.54 2.92
CA ILE A 210 7.44 -27.67 3.27
C ILE A 210 7.82 -28.44 1.99
N ASP A 211 9.11 -28.70 1.82
CA ASP A 211 9.61 -29.66 0.85
C ASP A 211 9.41 -31.09 1.34
N PHE A 212 8.60 -31.86 0.62
CA PHE A 212 8.34 -33.29 0.88
C PHE A 212 9.10 -34.24 -0.07
N SER A 213 10.07 -33.74 -0.85
CA SER A 213 10.88 -34.56 -1.75
C SER A 213 11.61 -35.71 -1.04
N ILE A 214 11.92 -35.54 0.26
CA ILE A 214 12.37 -36.58 1.17
C ILE A 214 11.28 -36.80 2.24
N PRO A 215 10.32 -37.72 2.06
CA PRO A 215 9.18 -37.88 2.97
C PRO A 215 9.56 -38.24 4.42
N SER A 216 10.72 -38.88 4.62
CA SER A 216 11.25 -39.20 5.94
C SER A 216 11.88 -38.02 6.66
N ALA A 217 12.14 -36.92 5.95
CA ALA A 217 12.78 -35.71 6.46
C ALA A 217 12.24 -34.46 5.73
N PRO A 218 10.94 -34.14 5.90
CA PRO A 218 10.37 -32.93 5.32
C PRO A 218 11.08 -31.69 5.85
N SER A 219 11.30 -30.70 5.00
CA SER A 219 12.07 -29.51 5.35
C SER A 219 11.34 -28.22 5.00
N PRO A 220 11.19 -27.26 5.93
CA PRO A 220 10.61 -25.96 5.61
C PRO A 220 11.48 -25.22 4.59
N TYR A 221 10.85 -24.55 3.64
CA TYR A 221 11.55 -23.73 2.64
C TYR A 221 12.26 -22.52 3.25
N VAL A 222 11.75 -22.00 4.36
CA VAL A 222 12.36 -20.91 5.13
C VAL A 222 12.51 -21.38 6.57
N VAL A 223 13.75 -21.38 7.05
CA VAL A 223 14.08 -21.78 8.42
C VAL A 223 14.67 -20.57 9.15
N PRO A 224 13.93 -19.93 10.08
CA PRO A 224 14.41 -18.74 10.80
C PRO A 224 15.76 -18.92 11.49
N TYR A 225 16.08 -20.13 11.95
CA TYR A 225 17.40 -20.43 12.54
C TYR A 225 18.58 -20.09 11.60
N PHE A 226 18.41 -20.19 10.28
CA PHE A 226 19.43 -19.82 9.30
C PHE A 226 19.20 -18.43 8.70
N PHE A 227 17.95 -18.01 8.49
CA PHE A 227 17.61 -16.77 7.78
C PHE A 227 17.31 -15.58 8.69
N GLY A 228 17.41 -15.75 10.01
CA GLY A 228 17.03 -14.75 11.01
C GLY A 228 15.55 -14.85 11.37
N ASN A 229 15.20 -14.30 12.52
CA ASN A 229 13.81 -14.09 12.92
C ASN A 229 13.10 -13.12 11.94
N ILE A 230 11.77 -13.07 12.00
CA ILE A 230 11.00 -12.26 11.05
C ILE A 230 11.31 -10.77 11.15
N ASP A 231 11.73 -10.30 12.32
CA ASP A 231 12.17 -8.92 12.51
C ASP A 231 13.58 -8.64 11.99
N GLY A 232 14.34 -9.68 11.63
CA GLY A 232 15.74 -9.57 11.23
C GLY A 232 16.62 -8.95 12.32
N THR A 233 16.32 -9.20 13.59
CA THR A 233 17.03 -8.59 14.75
C THR A 233 18.11 -9.48 15.35
N ASP A 234 18.24 -10.72 14.88
CA ASP A 234 19.26 -11.69 15.26
C ASP A 234 20.33 -11.86 14.18
N MET A 235 21.53 -12.28 14.59
CA MET A 235 22.59 -12.64 13.66
C MET A 235 22.54 -14.14 13.40
N THR A 236 22.45 -14.54 12.14
CA THR A 236 22.38 -15.94 11.73
C THR A 236 23.38 -16.26 10.62
N PHE A 237 23.58 -17.54 10.36
CA PHE A 237 24.67 -18.05 9.54
C PHE A 237 24.22 -19.18 8.62
N ALA A 238 24.97 -19.39 7.55
CA ALA A 238 24.68 -20.44 6.58
C ALA A 238 24.78 -21.83 7.21
N PRO A 239 23.85 -22.76 6.90
CA PRO A 239 23.90 -24.13 7.40
C PRO A 239 25.13 -24.88 6.90
N LEU A 240 25.62 -25.81 7.72
CA LEU A 240 26.56 -26.85 7.28
C LEU A 240 25.82 -28.14 6.95
N TYR A 241 26.30 -28.81 5.91
CA TYR A 241 25.76 -30.08 5.45
C TYR A 241 26.80 -31.19 5.58
N ASP A 242 26.35 -32.39 5.92
CA ASP A 242 27.19 -33.60 5.87
C ASP A 242 27.51 -34.01 4.42
N THR A 243 28.28 -35.09 4.25
CA THR A 243 28.65 -35.59 2.92
C THR A 243 27.47 -36.14 2.11
N LEU A 244 26.30 -36.30 2.73
CA LEU A 244 25.06 -36.77 2.13
C LEU A 244 24.09 -35.61 1.83
N GLY A 245 24.45 -34.37 2.16
CA GLY A 245 23.63 -33.18 1.95
C GLY A 245 22.59 -32.93 3.04
N ASN A 246 22.68 -33.60 4.20
CA ASN A 246 21.77 -33.37 5.32
C ASN A 246 22.33 -32.29 6.26
N LEU A 247 21.44 -31.51 6.88
CA LEU A 247 21.82 -30.60 7.97
C LEU A 247 22.45 -31.39 9.12
N ILE A 248 23.54 -30.88 9.69
CA ILE A 248 24.25 -31.52 10.80
C ILE A 248 23.60 -31.08 12.14
N PRO A 249 22.90 -31.96 12.89
CA PRO A 249 22.20 -31.56 14.11
C PRO A 249 23.15 -31.44 15.31
N ILE A 250 22.89 -30.45 16.16
CA ILE A 250 23.53 -30.32 17.48
C ILE A 250 22.64 -31.02 18.51
N LEU A 251 23.16 -32.09 19.12
CA LEU A 251 22.42 -32.90 20.08
C LEU A 251 22.76 -32.52 21.53
N ASP A 252 21.76 -32.43 22.39
CA ASP A 252 21.98 -32.39 23.84
C ASP A 252 22.47 -33.75 24.40
N THR A 253 22.78 -33.80 25.68
CA THR A 253 23.22 -35.02 26.37
C THR A 253 22.17 -36.15 26.34
N ALA A 254 20.89 -35.83 26.09
CA ALA A 254 19.79 -36.78 25.96
C ALA A 254 19.54 -37.20 24.50
N GLY A 255 20.29 -36.68 23.54
CA GLY A 255 20.15 -36.97 22.11
C GLY A 255 19.08 -36.15 21.40
N ASN A 256 18.53 -35.11 22.01
CA ASN A 256 17.54 -34.23 21.38
C ASN A 256 18.24 -33.17 20.52
N VAL A 257 17.65 -32.84 19.37
CA VAL A 257 18.14 -31.74 18.52
C VAL A 257 17.88 -30.41 19.20
N THR A 258 18.95 -29.64 19.41
CA THR A 258 18.92 -28.29 20.02
C THR A 258 19.29 -27.18 19.03
N GLY A 259 19.76 -27.55 17.84
CA GLY A 259 20.17 -26.64 16.78
C GLY A 259 20.83 -27.40 15.64
N TYR A 260 21.48 -26.67 14.74
CA TYR A 260 22.23 -27.22 13.61
C TYR A 260 23.58 -26.53 13.50
N GLU A 261 24.60 -27.26 13.03
CA GLU A 261 25.90 -26.66 12.77
C GLU A 261 25.80 -25.63 11.63
N VAL A 262 26.55 -24.54 11.79
CA VAL A 262 26.54 -23.40 10.87
C VAL A 262 27.96 -22.93 10.56
N ASN A 263 28.13 -22.33 9.38
CA ASN A 263 29.37 -21.68 8.98
C ASN A 263 29.39 -20.23 9.51
N THR A 264 30.03 -20.01 10.65
CA THR A 264 30.11 -18.68 11.28
C THR A 264 30.88 -17.63 10.47
N SER A 265 31.57 -18.04 9.40
CA SER A 265 32.22 -17.13 8.45
C SER A 265 31.29 -16.69 7.31
N THR A 266 30.06 -17.21 7.24
CA THR A 266 29.07 -16.87 6.22
C THR A 266 27.76 -16.45 6.90
N PRO A 267 27.64 -15.18 7.33
CA PRO A 267 26.37 -14.67 7.85
C PRO A 267 25.28 -14.75 6.77
N LEU A 268 24.01 -14.88 7.20
CA LEU A 268 22.84 -14.84 6.33
C LEU A 268 21.80 -13.79 6.77
N ASN A 269 21.83 -13.39 8.04
CA ASN A 269 21.16 -12.20 8.53
C ASN A 269 22.06 -11.39 9.45
N ILE A 270 22.06 -10.07 9.27
CA ILE A 270 22.75 -9.11 10.13
C ILE A 270 21.72 -8.10 10.67
N PRO A 271 21.63 -7.93 12.01
CA PRO A 271 20.70 -6.98 12.60
C PRO A 271 21.00 -5.54 12.22
N ASN A 272 19.96 -4.81 11.80
CA ASN A 272 20.05 -3.39 11.46
C ASN A 272 19.11 -2.58 12.37
N ASN A 273 19.70 -1.73 13.22
CA ASN A 273 19.01 -0.89 14.21
C ASN A 273 18.03 -1.66 15.14
N PRO A 274 18.36 -2.85 15.68
CA PRO A 274 17.38 -3.80 16.23
C PRO A 274 16.65 -3.33 17.51
N THR A 275 17.11 -2.27 18.16
CA THR A 275 16.48 -1.73 19.38
C THR A 275 15.29 -0.81 19.09
N TYR A 276 15.12 -0.36 17.85
CA TYR A 276 14.00 0.48 17.46
C TYR A 276 12.80 -0.37 17.07
N SER A 277 11.59 0.11 17.35
CA SER A 277 10.35 -0.53 16.89
C SER A 277 10.30 -0.55 15.36
N ASN A 278 9.64 -1.56 14.80
CA ASN A 278 9.23 -1.64 13.40
C ASN A 278 7.70 -1.64 13.27
N ASP A 279 6.98 -0.95 14.15
CA ASP A 279 5.52 -0.82 14.00
C ASP A 279 5.18 0.17 12.88
N ILE A 280 4.08 -0.08 12.18
CA ILE A 280 3.49 0.85 11.20
C ILE A 280 2.02 1.09 11.56
N ASN A 281 1.42 2.13 10.99
CA ASN A 281 0.01 2.44 11.22
C ASN A 281 -0.91 1.84 10.16
N MET A 282 -0.38 1.58 8.97
CA MET A 282 -1.15 1.14 7.81
C MET A 282 -0.23 0.49 6.79
N ALA A 283 -0.74 -0.53 6.09
CA ALA A 283 -0.10 -1.08 4.91
C ALA A 283 -0.88 -0.79 3.62
N PHE A 284 -0.21 -0.84 2.47
CA PHE A 284 -0.89 -0.90 1.18
C PHE A 284 -0.11 -1.74 0.16
N ASN A 285 -0.80 -2.25 -0.85
CA ASN A 285 -0.20 -3.08 -1.89
C ASN A 285 -0.79 -2.74 -3.27
N VAL A 286 0.07 -2.65 -4.29
CA VAL A 286 -0.32 -2.41 -5.68
C VAL A 286 0.10 -3.61 -6.53
N GLY A 287 -0.86 -4.50 -6.83
CA GLY A 287 -0.60 -5.85 -7.31
C GLY A 287 -0.05 -6.76 -6.21
N GLY A 288 0.62 -7.84 -6.62
CA GLY A 288 1.24 -8.83 -5.71
C GLY A 288 0.22 -9.60 -4.88
N ALA A 289 0.72 -10.45 -3.98
CA ALA A 289 -0.11 -11.35 -3.19
C ALA A 289 0.49 -11.63 -1.81
N LEU A 290 -0.37 -12.08 -0.89
CA LEU A 290 0.00 -12.62 0.41
C LEU A 290 0.29 -14.11 0.27
N ALA A 291 1.37 -14.58 0.89
CA ALA A 291 1.82 -15.96 0.73
C ALA A 291 0.78 -16.97 1.25
N ASP A 292 0.16 -16.74 2.41
CA ASP A 292 -1.00 -17.49 2.90
C ASP A 292 -1.95 -16.59 3.68
N ILE A 293 -3.26 -16.80 3.53
CA ILE A 293 -4.26 -16.00 4.23
C ILE A 293 -4.27 -16.23 5.74
N SER A 294 -3.74 -17.37 6.21
CA SER A 294 -3.63 -17.64 7.64
C SER A 294 -2.69 -16.68 8.35
N TRP A 295 -1.85 -15.94 7.60
CA TRP A 295 -0.99 -14.90 8.17
C TRP A 295 -1.81 -13.68 8.58
N LEU A 296 -2.97 -13.45 7.97
CA LEU A 296 -3.81 -12.31 8.32
C LEU A 296 -4.68 -12.66 9.53
N ALA A 297 -4.62 -11.83 10.56
CA ALA A 297 -5.33 -11.99 11.83
C ALA A 297 -6.14 -10.74 12.23
N ASP A 298 -7.01 -10.91 13.23
CA ASP A 298 -7.67 -9.79 13.91
C ASP A 298 -6.65 -8.95 14.66
N GLY A 299 -6.72 -7.62 14.48
CA GLY A 299 -5.81 -6.66 15.09
C GLY A 299 -4.63 -6.23 14.21
N ASP A 300 -4.46 -6.84 13.03
CA ASP A 300 -3.49 -6.37 12.04
C ASP A 300 -3.82 -4.94 11.58
N VAL A 301 -2.78 -4.24 11.12
CA VAL A 301 -2.93 -2.86 10.62
C VAL A 301 -3.90 -2.80 9.42
N PRO A 302 -4.64 -1.69 9.25
CA PRO A 302 -5.48 -1.51 8.07
C PRO A 302 -4.68 -1.66 6.77
N ILE A 303 -5.28 -2.28 5.75
CA ILE A 303 -4.64 -2.55 4.45
C ILE A 303 -5.48 -1.97 3.32
N VAL A 304 -4.86 -1.20 2.42
CA VAL A 304 -5.47 -0.81 1.14
C VAL A 304 -4.80 -1.55 -0.01
N SER A 305 -5.61 -2.17 -0.88
CA SER A 305 -5.13 -2.98 -1.99
C SER A 305 -5.59 -2.45 -3.34
N PHE A 306 -4.66 -2.47 -4.29
CA PHE A 306 -4.91 -2.29 -5.72
C PHE A 306 -4.52 -3.56 -6.46
N HIS A 307 -5.25 -3.94 -7.51
CA HIS A 307 -4.91 -5.13 -8.29
C HIS A 307 -5.52 -5.07 -9.69
N CYS A 308 -4.75 -5.44 -10.71
CA CYS A 308 -5.29 -5.61 -12.06
C CYS A 308 -6.18 -6.86 -12.12
N ALA A 309 -7.38 -6.74 -12.69
CA ALA A 309 -8.35 -7.84 -12.68
C ALA A 309 -7.83 -9.14 -13.34
N ASN A 310 -6.98 -8.99 -14.35
CA ASN A 310 -6.42 -10.08 -15.14
C ASN A 310 -4.89 -10.15 -15.02
N ASP A 311 -4.30 -9.80 -13.86
CA ASP A 311 -2.84 -9.93 -13.67
C ASP A 311 -2.39 -11.37 -13.99
N PRO A 312 -1.49 -11.58 -14.96
CA PRO A 312 -1.06 -12.91 -15.37
C PRO A 312 0.00 -13.54 -14.46
N TYR A 313 0.59 -12.77 -13.53
CA TYR A 313 1.73 -13.22 -12.71
C TYR A 313 1.37 -13.43 -11.24
N ALA A 314 0.36 -12.71 -10.75
CA ALA A 314 -0.17 -12.85 -9.40
C ALA A 314 -1.71 -12.91 -9.46
N PRO A 315 -2.37 -13.79 -8.69
CA PRO A 315 -3.82 -13.86 -8.69
C PRO A 315 -4.40 -12.66 -7.94
N ILE A 316 -5.56 -12.16 -8.37
CA ILE A 316 -6.36 -11.22 -7.58
C ILE A 316 -7.12 -11.91 -6.44
N ASP A 317 -7.48 -13.18 -6.63
CA ASP A 317 -8.12 -14.07 -5.66
C ASP A 317 -7.10 -15.08 -5.14
N THR A 318 -7.46 -16.35 -4.96
CA THR A 318 -6.48 -17.42 -4.69
C THR A 318 -6.02 -18.05 -6.01
N GLY A 319 -4.71 -18.26 -6.13
CA GLY A 319 -4.14 -18.88 -7.32
C GLY A 319 -2.62 -18.82 -7.35
N ASP A 320 -2.06 -18.90 -8.55
CA ASP A 320 -0.65 -19.22 -8.74
C ASP A 320 0.22 -17.97 -8.91
N VAL A 321 1.37 -17.96 -8.23
CA VAL A 321 2.49 -17.08 -8.61
C VAL A 321 3.24 -17.71 -9.78
N ILE A 322 3.37 -16.95 -10.86
CA ILE A 322 4.05 -17.37 -12.09
C ILE A 322 5.34 -16.56 -12.28
N VAL A 323 6.42 -17.24 -12.66
CA VAL A 323 7.71 -16.59 -12.96
C VAL A 323 7.58 -15.76 -14.24
N PRO A 324 7.83 -14.43 -14.22
CA PRO A 324 7.68 -13.60 -15.41
C PRO A 324 8.61 -13.98 -16.58
N THR A 325 9.78 -14.53 -16.28
CA THR A 325 10.79 -14.88 -17.30
C THR A 325 10.57 -16.23 -17.95
N THR A 326 10.03 -17.22 -17.21
CA THR A 326 9.90 -18.60 -17.70
C THR A 326 8.46 -19.07 -17.87
N GLY A 327 7.49 -18.38 -17.27
CA GLY A 327 6.09 -18.83 -17.22
C GLY A 327 5.86 -20.02 -16.28
N ASP A 328 6.84 -20.39 -15.47
CA ASP A 328 6.73 -21.54 -14.57
C ASP A 328 5.94 -21.20 -13.30
N PHE A 329 5.21 -22.20 -12.79
CA PHE A 329 4.60 -22.16 -11.47
C PHE A 329 5.64 -22.06 -10.35
N VAL A 330 5.32 -21.28 -9.32
CA VAL A 330 6.08 -21.19 -8.07
C VAL A 330 5.27 -21.72 -6.90
N VAL A 331 4.23 -20.99 -6.47
CA VAL A 331 3.47 -21.32 -5.25
C VAL A 331 2.06 -20.72 -5.33
N GLU A 332 1.09 -21.36 -4.69
CA GLU A 332 -0.27 -20.83 -4.53
C GLU A 332 -0.33 -19.79 -3.41
N VAL A 333 -0.95 -18.65 -3.70
CA VAL A 333 -1.01 -17.44 -2.85
C VAL A 333 -2.40 -16.80 -2.88
N MET A 334 -2.58 -15.77 -2.06
CA MET A 334 -3.83 -15.01 -1.93
C MET A 334 -3.65 -13.56 -2.33
N GLY A 335 -4.33 -13.18 -3.40
CA GLY A 335 -4.36 -11.84 -3.95
C GLY A 335 -5.18 -10.83 -3.15
N SER A 336 -5.16 -9.60 -3.65
CA SER A 336 -5.78 -8.43 -3.03
C SER A 336 -7.26 -8.61 -2.69
N ARG A 337 -8.08 -9.29 -3.52
CA ARG A 337 -9.50 -9.47 -3.20
C ARG A 337 -9.68 -10.44 -2.03
N THR A 338 -8.92 -11.53 -2.00
CA THR A 338 -8.94 -12.47 -0.88
C THR A 338 -8.46 -11.79 0.40
N VAL A 339 -7.34 -11.07 0.35
CA VAL A 339 -6.83 -10.30 1.51
C VAL A 339 -7.92 -9.36 2.05
N GLN A 340 -8.54 -8.55 1.18
CA GLN A 340 -9.52 -7.55 1.59
C GLN A 340 -10.84 -8.17 2.09
N HIS A 341 -11.25 -9.33 1.56
CA HIS A 341 -12.37 -10.08 2.11
C HIS A 341 -12.16 -10.40 3.60
N TYR A 342 -11.00 -10.98 3.94
CA TYR A 342 -10.70 -11.37 5.32
C TYR A 342 -10.34 -10.17 6.21
N SER A 343 -9.63 -9.15 5.71
CA SER A 343 -9.35 -7.93 6.47
C SER A 343 -10.63 -7.23 6.91
N ASN A 344 -11.66 -7.24 6.06
CA ASN A 344 -12.97 -6.70 6.40
C ASN A 344 -13.76 -7.63 7.34
N GLN A 345 -13.63 -8.95 7.19
CA GLN A 345 -14.24 -9.91 8.10
C GLN A 345 -13.70 -9.79 9.53
N TYR A 346 -12.40 -9.52 9.69
CA TYR A 346 -11.77 -9.30 10.98
C TYR A 346 -11.98 -7.89 11.53
N GLY A 347 -12.45 -6.94 10.71
CA GLY A 347 -12.65 -5.55 11.13
C GLY A 347 -11.38 -4.70 11.10
N ASN A 348 -10.26 -5.20 10.57
CA ASN A 348 -9.00 -4.46 10.46
C ASN A 348 -9.15 -3.16 9.65
N ASN A 349 -10.09 -3.16 8.70
CA ASN A 349 -10.39 -2.01 7.84
C ASN A 349 -11.59 -1.16 8.32
N ASP A 350 -12.14 -1.42 9.52
CA ASP A 350 -13.30 -0.68 10.05
C ASP A 350 -13.03 0.82 10.15
N VAL A 351 -11.77 1.24 10.31
CA VAL A 351 -11.38 2.65 10.28
C VAL A 351 -11.80 3.35 8.97
N PHE A 352 -11.79 2.66 7.83
CA PHE A 352 -12.24 3.20 6.55
C PHE A 352 -13.77 3.27 6.46
N THR A 353 -14.45 2.22 6.91
CA THR A 353 -15.92 2.17 6.98
C THR A 353 -16.46 3.28 7.89
N ASN A 354 -15.85 3.42 9.07
CA ASN A 354 -16.18 4.45 10.05
C ASN A 354 -15.86 5.86 9.54
N ALA A 355 -14.91 5.97 8.62
CA ALA A 355 -14.62 7.22 7.92
C ALA A 355 -15.67 7.62 6.88
N GLY A 356 -16.66 6.76 6.58
CA GLY A 356 -17.79 7.15 5.76
C GLY A 356 -17.42 7.51 4.32
N PHE A 357 -16.40 6.86 3.73
CA PHE A 357 -16.04 7.00 2.31
C PHE A 357 -17.15 6.50 1.34
N SER A 358 -18.37 6.21 1.82
CA SER A 358 -19.41 5.50 1.08
C SER A 358 -20.12 6.34 0.01
N PHE A 359 -20.27 5.70 -1.16
CA PHE A 359 -21.12 5.93 -2.35
C PHE A 359 -21.37 7.34 -2.93
N ASN A 360 -21.15 8.45 -2.22
CA ASN A 360 -21.39 9.81 -2.73
C ASN A 360 -20.38 10.88 -2.23
N SER A 361 -19.36 10.50 -1.44
CA SER A 361 -18.43 11.46 -0.82
C SER A 361 -17.08 11.59 -1.53
N ASP A 362 -16.58 10.51 -2.14
CA ASP A 362 -15.30 10.49 -2.87
C ASP A 362 -15.44 9.81 -4.26
N PRO A 363 -15.10 10.50 -5.37
CA PRO A 363 -15.18 9.93 -6.72
C PRO A 363 -14.35 8.66 -6.93
N PHE A 364 -13.19 8.54 -6.27
CA PHE A 364 -12.33 7.36 -6.41
C PHE A 364 -12.96 6.14 -5.74
N THR A 365 -13.56 6.31 -4.57
CA THR A 365 -14.28 5.24 -3.88
C THR A 365 -15.55 4.83 -4.62
N LEU A 366 -16.28 5.77 -5.22
CA LEU A 366 -17.40 5.44 -6.09
C LEU A 366 -16.97 4.58 -7.29
N ALA A 367 -15.84 4.93 -7.92
CA ALA A 367 -15.29 4.16 -9.03
C ALA A 367 -14.83 2.75 -8.58
N ALA A 368 -14.14 2.65 -7.45
CA ALA A 368 -13.68 1.39 -6.89
C ALA A 368 -14.85 0.44 -6.54
N ASN A 369 -15.94 0.98 -5.98
CA ASN A 369 -17.13 0.23 -5.57
C ASN A 369 -17.86 -0.48 -6.72
N VAL A 370 -17.60 -0.10 -7.97
CA VAL A 370 -18.14 -0.81 -9.14
C VAL A 370 -17.53 -2.21 -9.27
N ASN A 371 -16.26 -2.39 -8.90
CA ASN A 371 -15.49 -3.60 -9.20
C ASN A 371 -14.93 -4.33 -7.96
N ASN A 372 -15.02 -3.74 -6.77
CA ASN A 372 -14.40 -4.28 -5.55
C ASN A 372 -15.26 -5.31 -4.79
N SER A 373 -16.43 -5.70 -5.33
CA SER A 373 -17.35 -6.65 -4.68
C SER A 373 -17.82 -6.21 -3.28
N GLY A 374 -17.79 -4.91 -2.98
CA GLY A 374 -18.15 -4.35 -1.67
C GLY A 374 -17.04 -4.45 -0.62
N TYR A 375 -15.84 -4.91 -0.98
CA TYR A 375 -14.71 -4.94 -0.06
C TYR A 375 -14.09 -3.54 0.05
N GLU A 376 -14.35 -2.88 1.19
CA GLU A 376 -13.68 -1.65 1.58
C GLU A 376 -12.16 -1.87 1.64
N GLY A 377 -11.39 -0.86 1.23
CA GLY A 377 -9.93 -0.99 1.08
C GLY A 377 -9.47 -1.59 -0.25
N LEU A 378 -10.36 -2.16 -1.08
CA LEU A 378 -10.00 -2.73 -2.39
C LEU A 378 -10.36 -1.80 -3.57
N ASN A 379 -9.42 -1.57 -4.48
CA ASN A 379 -9.65 -0.97 -5.79
C ASN A 379 -9.13 -1.88 -6.91
N VAL A 380 -10.06 -2.43 -7.70
CA VAL A 380 -9.73 -3.32 -8.82
C VAL A 380 -9.52 -2.49 -10.09
N LEU A 381 -8.33 -2.59 -10.67
CA LEU A 381 -7.92 -1.88 -11.87
C LEU A 381 -8.31 -2.71 -13.10
N LEU A 382 -9.15 -2.14 -13.96
CA LEU A 382 -9.51 -2.73 -15.24
C LEU A 382 -8.55 -2.21 -16.32
N THR A 383 -7.86 -3.12 -16.99
CA THR A 383 -6.96 -2.82 -18.10
C THR A 383 -7.60 -3.21 -19.43
N PRO A 384 -7.24 -2.55 -20.54
CA PRO A 384 -7.74 -2.95 -21.87
C PRO A 384 -7.35 -4.39 -22.20
N ALA A 385 -8.28 -5.14 -22.79
CA ALA A 385 -8.00 -6.49 -23.26
C ALA A 385 -6.87 -6.48 -24.32
N PRO A 386 -6.01 -7.51 -24.35
CA PRO A 386 -4.90 -7.57 -25.30
C PRO A 386 -5.38 -7.55 -26.76
N SER A 387 -4.65 -6.83 -27.61
CA SER A 387 -4.94 -6.81 -29.05
C SER A 387 -4.93 -8.22 -29.63
N THR A 388 -5.99 -8.57 -30.37
CA THR A 388 -6.05 -9.81 -31.16
C THR A 388 -5.18 -9.76 -32.41
N THR A 389 -4.56 -8.62 -32.71
CA THR A 389 -3.58 -8.45 -33.80
C THR A 389 -2.17 -8.51 -33.24
N ALA A 390 -1.36 -9.40 -33.81
CA ALA A 390 0.04 -9.57 -33.45
C ALA A 390 0.86 -8.31 -33.75
N THR A 391 1.76 -7.97 -32.85
CA THR A 391 2.84 -7.00 -33.08
C THR A 391 4.04 -7.72 -33.75
N PRO A 392 5.05 -6.99 -34.25
CA PRO A 392 6.29 -7.61 -34.73
C PRO A 392 7.00 -8.51 -33.71
N CYS A 393 6.68 -8.37 -32.42
CA CYS A 393 7.36 -9.08 -31.33
C CYS A 393 6.50 -10.09 -30.61
N GLY A 394 5.24 -10.27 -31.04
CA GLY A 394 4.33 -11.25 -30.46
C GLY A 394 2.93 -10.71 -30.24
N MET A 395 2.10 -11.54 -29.61
CA MET A 395 0.78 -11.14 -29.14
C MET A 395 0.93 -10.25 -27.91
N GLN A 396 0.07 -9.24 -27.79
CA GLN A 396 -0.03 -8.50 -26.53
C GLN A 396 -0.53 -9.43 -25.43
N GLU A 397 -0.14 -9.10 -24.20
CA GLU A 397 -0.45 -9.85 -23.00
C GLU A 397 -1.36 -9.01 -22.08
N GLU A 398 -1.98 -9.68 -21.11
CA GLU A 398 -2.71 -8.99 -20.03
C GLU A 398 -1.74 -8.12 -19.23
N GLN A 399 -2.22 -6.97 -18.78
CA GLN A 399 -1.37 -5.98 -18.11
C GLN A 399 -1.42 -6.15 -16.59
N SER A 400 -0.27 -6.40 -15.96
CA SER A 400 -0.12 -6.45 -14.50
C SER A 400 0.22 -5.10 -13.88
N SER A 401 1.01 -4.25 -14.56
CA SER A 401 1.50 -2.97 -14.02
C SER A 401 1.31 -1.77 -14.97
N PRO A 402 0.06 -1.38 -15.27
CA PRO A 402 -0.23 -0.28 -16.20
C PRO A 402 0.23 1.11 -15.70
N TRP A 403 0.62 1.22 -14.43
CA TRP A 403 1.21 2.42 -13.84
C TRP A 403 2.69 2.61 -14.18
N ASP A 404 3.38 1.58 -14.66
CA ASP A 404 4.82 1.65 -14.95
C ASP A 404 5.11 2.30 -16.31
N TRP A 405 6.21 3.05 -16.35
CA TRP A 405 6.82 3.54 -17.59
C TRP A 405 8.34 3.66 -17.44
N TRP A 406 9.04 3.60 -18.57
CA TRP A 406 10.51 3.64 -18.64
C TRP A 406 10.99 4.26 -19.96
N ASP A 407 12.29 4.54 -20.03
CA ASP A 407 12.92 4.93 -21.29
C ASP A 407 13.30 3.69 -22.11
N ASN A 408 12.70 3.56 -23.29
CA ASN A 408 12.93 2.39 -24.15
C ASN A 408 14.36 2.30 -24.67
N ALA A 409 15.05 3.42 -24.90
CA ALA A 409 16.41 3.39 -25.42
C ALA A 409 17.40 2.89 -24.37
N THR A 410 17.29 3.37 -23.13
CA THR A 410 18.07 2.91 -22.00
C THR A 410 17.80 1.44 -21.71
N TYR A 411 16.52 1.04 -21.61
CA TYR A 411 16.18 -0.35 -21.32
C TYR A 411 16.67 -1.30 -22.41
N ASP A 412 16.45 -0.96 -23.68
CA ASP A 412 16.89 -1.80 -24.80
C ASP A 412 18.40 -2.00 -24.84
N ALA A 413 19.18 -0.94 -24.58
CA ALA A 413 20.63 -1.03 -24.52
C ALA A 413 21.09 -1.99 -23.41
N MET A 414 20.47 -1.92 -22.22
CA MET A 414 20.74 -2.85 -21.12
C MET A 414 20.34 -4.29 -21.49
N PHE A 415 19.13 -4.46 -22.03
CA PHE A 415 18.58 -5.77 -22.39
C PHE A 415 19.44 -6.47 -23.46
N ALA A 416 19.82 -5.74 -24.51
CA ALA A 416 20.68 -6.24 -25.58
C ALA A 416 22.06 -6.65 -25.05
N ALA A 417 22.65 -5.86 -24.16
CA ALA A 417 23.96 -6.14 -23.57
C ALA A 417 23.94 -7.39 -22.67
N VAL A 418 22.95 -7.51 -21.78
CA VAL A 418 22.86 -8.64 -20.84
C VAL A 418 22.51 -9.95 -21.54
N ASN A 419 21.57 -9.93 -22.50
CA ASN A 419 21.09 -11.15 -23.17
C ASN A 419 21.86 -11.49 -24.45
N GLY A 420 22.75 -10.62 -24.93
CA GLY A 420 23.48 -10.83 -26.18
C GLY A 420 22.59 -10.84 -27.42
N VAL A 421 21.52 -10.03 -27.42
CA VAL A 421 20.51 -9.98 -28.50
C VAL A 421 20.60 -8.66 -29.30
N PRO A 422 20.02 -8.59 -30.52
CA PRO A 422 20.03 -7.37 -31.31
C PRO A 422 19.31 -6.20 -30.63
N ALA A 423 19.77 -4.96 -30.90
CA ALA A 423 19.07 -3.75 -30.50
C ALA A 423 17.64 -3.71 -31.05
N GLY A 424 16.72 -3.17 -30.26
CA GLY A 424 15.28 -3.14 -30.48
C GLY A 424 14.53 -4.32 -29.85
N THR A 425 15.21 -5.40 -29.49
CA THR A 425 14.56 -6.61 -28.94
C THR A 425 13.93 -6.33 -27.59
N GLY A 426 14.66 -5.68 -26.67
CA GLY A 426 14.18 -5.41 -25.32
C GLY A 426 13.01 -4.46 -25.31
N ALA A 427 13.15 -3.32 -26.01
CA ALA A 427 12.06 -2.35 -26.14
C ALA A 427 10.79 -2.95 -26.74
N CYS A 428 10.92 -3.92 -27.65
CA CYS A 428 9.77 -4.50 -28.30
C CYS A 428 9.06 -5.56 -27.45
N LEU A 429 9.81 -6.43 -26.77
CA LEU A 429 9.25 -7.46 -25.89
C LEU A 429 8.59 -6.85 -24.64
N SER A 430 9.18 -5.81 -24.05
CA SER A 430 8.61 -5.19 -22.84
C SER A 430 7.29 -4.45 -23.10
N LEU A 431 6.96 -4.13 -24.35
CA LEU A 431 5.67 -3.56 -24.73
C LEU A 431 4.56 -4.62 -24.84
N LEU A 432 4.84 -5.92 -24.84
CA LEU A 432 3.77 -6.93 -24.93
C LEU A 432 2.83 -6.87 -23.72
N GLY A 433 3.39 -6.76 -22.50
CA GLY A 433 2.62 -6.63 -21.24
C GLY A 433 2.25 -5.20 -20.85
N ASN A 434 2.68 -4.19 -21.61
CA ASN A 434 2.27 -2.78 -21.43
C ASN A 434 2.32 -2.00 -22.77
N PRO A 435 1.41 -2.25 -23.71
CA PRO A 435 1.57 -1.85 -25.12
C PRO A 435 1.58 -0.35 -25.42
N ASP A 436 0.84 0.43 -24.62
CA ASP A 436 0.72 1.88 -24.70
C ASP A 436 1.42 2.57 -23.52
N MET A 437 2.46 1.91 -22.98
CA MET A 437 3.29 2.44 -21.90
C MET A 437 3.74 3.88 -22.20
N SER A 438 3.42 4.77 -21.28
CA SER A 438 3.81 6.18 -21.35
C SER A 438 3.69 6.84 -19.98
N ALA A 439 4.42 7.93 -19.77
CA ALA A 439 4.29 8.74 -18.56
C ALA A 439 2.84 9.24 -18.36
N THR A 440 2.12 9.56 -19.43
CA THR A 440 0.71 9.98 -19.35
C THR A 440 -0.16 8.87 -18.79
N LYS A 441 -0.08 7.67 -19.37
CA LYS A 441 -0.83 6.50 -18.89
C LYS A 441 -0.47 6.18 -17.44
N GLY A 442 0.82 6.06 -17.13
CA GLY A 442 1.29 5.72 -15.80
C GLY A 442 0.81 6.70 -14.73
N LYS A 443 0.91 8.01 -15.02
CA LYS A 443 0.41 9.06 -14.14
C LYS A 443 -1.11 8.99 -13.92
N SER A 444 -1.91 8.63 -14.92
CA SER A 444 -3.36 8.46 -14.76
C SER A 444 -3.74 7.30 -13.83
N TYR A 445 -2.98 6.19 -13.86
CA TYR A 445 -3.14 5.12 -12.87
C TYR A 445 -2.69 5.58 -11.48
N ILE A 446 -1.59 6.34 -11.38
CA ILE A 446 -1.15 6.93 -10.10
C ILE A 446 -2.17 7.92 -9.55
N ASP A 447 -2.86 8.70 -10.40
CA ASP A 447 -3.97 9.58 -9.97
C ASP A 447 -5.07 8.75 -9.28
N THR A 448 -5.42 7.59 -9.85
CA THR A 448 -6.41 6.67 -9.26
C THR A 448 -5.91 6.05 -7.95
N ILE A 449 -4.66 5.59 -7.93
CA ILE A 449 -4.04 4.96 -6.76
C ILE A 449 -3.99 5.95 -5.60
N GLN A 450 -3.37 7.12 -5.80
CA GLN A 450 -3.24 8.10 -4.72
C GLN A 450 -4.58 8.75 -4.36
N GLY A 451 -5.47 8.94 -5.33
CA GLY A 451 -6.82 9.46 -5.08
C GLY A 451 -7.62 8.58 -4.12
N TYR A 452 -7.53 7.26 -4.28
CA TYR A 452 -8.18 6.30 -3.39
C TYR A 452 -7.44 6.08 -2.07
N LEU A 453 -6.11 6.00 -2.12
CA LEU A 453 -5.26 5.65 -0.97
C LEU A 453 -5.11 6.81 0.02
N ASN A 454 -4.90 8.04 -0.46
CA ASN A 454 -4.49 9.16 0.37
C ASN A 454 -5.54 9.55 1.44
N PRO A 455 -6.84 9.63 1.13
CA PRO A 455 -7.85 9.89 2.16
C PRO A 455 -7.85 8.84 3.28
N ARG A 456 -7.57 7.58 2.95
CA ARG A 456 -7.48 6.47 3.92
C ARG A 456 -6.24 6.62 4.81
N ILE A 457 -5.08 6.95 4.22
CA ILE A 457 -3.88 7.31 4.98
C ILE A 457 -4.16 8.49 5.93
N TYR A 458 -4.82 9.54 5.44
CA TYR A 458 -5.13 10.73 6.21
C TYR A 458 -5.95 10.42 7.48
N VAL A 459 -6.94 9.53 7.37
CA VAL A 459 -7.77 9.11 8.50
C VAL A 459 -7.02 8.21 9.45
N VAL A 460 -6.32 7.18 8.95
CA VAL A 460 -5.58 6.22 9.80
C VAL A 460 -4.52 6.93 10.64
N LEU A 461 -3.85 7.91 10.04
CA LEU A 461 -2.83 8.71 10.72
C LEU A 461 -3.40 9.85 11.59
N GLY A 462 -4.73 10.03 11.63
CA GLY A 462 -5.37 11.09 12.40
C GLY A 462 -4.87 12.48 12.04
N LEU A 463 -4.71 12.78 10.75
CA LEU A 463 -4.12 14.05 10.28
C LEU A 463 -5.13 15.21 10.21
N GLY A 464 -6.40 14.93 10.50
CA GLY A 464 -7.46 15.93 10.65
C GLY A 464 -7.88 16.14 12.11
N GLY A 465 -8.16 17.39 12.49
CA GLY A 465 -8.84 17.69 13.75
C GLY A 465 -10.33 17.31 13.69
N VAL A 466 -11.02 17.32 14.83
CA VAL A 466 -12.47 17.05 15.00
C VAL A 466 -13.36 17.86 14.03
N LEU A 467 -12.83 18.91 13.40
CA LEU A 467 -13.50 19.74 12.40
C LEU A 467 -13.32 19.28 10.93
N SER A 468 -12.35 18.41 10.63
CA SER A 468 -12.17 17.72 9.34
C SER A 468 -13.02 16.45 9.24
N VAL A 469 -13.41 15.89 10.41
CA VAL A 469 -14.36 14.78 10.52
C VAL A 469 -15.80 15.22 10.21
N ASN A 470 -16.07 16.51 10.05
CA ASN A 470 -17.39 16.99 9.61
C ASN A 470 -17.72 16.64 8.15
N ASN A 471 -16.76 16.18 7.34
CA ASN A 471 -17.03 15.56 6.03
C ASN A 471 -17.13 14.02 6.11
N VAL A 472 -16.89 13.43 7.29
CA VAL A 472 -16.89 11.97 7.51
C VAL A 472 -18.14 11.55 8.32
N VAL A 473 -18.57 12.38 9.27
CA VAL A 473 -19.87 12.24 9.94
C VAL A 473 -21.03 12.78 9.08
N ASP A 474 -20.74 13.41 7.92
CA ASP A 474 -21.79 13.91 7.02
C ASP A 474 -22.56 12.78 6.29
N HIS A 475 -22.03 11.55 6.26
CA HIS A 475 -22.49 10.52 5.31
C HIS A 475 -23.14 9.28 5.93
N SER A 476 -23.26 9.19 7.25
CA SER A 476 -24.01 8.09 7.91
C SER A 476 -25.51 8.34 8.00
N THR A 477 -25.98 9.55 7.70
CA THR A 477 -27.39 9.94 7.83
C THR A 477 -27.99 10.41 6.50
N ASN A 478 -28.91 9.61 5.95
CA ASN A 478 -29.68 9.93 4.77
C ASN A 478 -30.95 10.70 5.14
N ILE A 479 -31.23 11.80 4.44
CA ILE A 479 -32.45 12.60 4.63
C ILE A 479 -33.13 12.79 3.29
N PHE A 480 -34.34 12.24 3.14
CA PHE A 480 -35.08 12.30 1.88
C PHE A 480 -36.60 12.28 2.08
N PRO A 481 -37.38 12.90 1.18
CA PRO A 481 -36.93 13.75 0.09
C PRO A 481 -36.45 15.11 0.60
N ASN A 482 -35.44 15.71 -0.04
CA ASN A 482 -35.04 17.09 0.20
C ASN A 482 -34.73 17.75 -1.16
N PRO A 483 -35.56 18.67 -1.67
CA PRO A 483 -36.68 19.36 -1.00
C PRO A 483 -37.86 18.47 -0.60
N ALA A 484 -38.54 18.84 0.48
CA ALA A 484 -39.63 18.10 1.11
C ALA A 484 -40.96 18.87 1.04
N LYS A 485 -42.09 18.16 0.86
CA LYS A 485 -43.43 18.77 0.91
C LYS A 485 -44.11 18.57 2.27
N ASN A 486 -44.36 17.31 2.62
CA ASN A 486 -45.16 16.97 3.81
C ASN A 486 -44.38 16.20 4.87
N ASN A 487 -43.34 15.46 4.47
CA ASN A 487 -42.53 14.66 5.37
C ASN A 487 -41.11 14.46 4.83
N ILE A 488 -40.23 14.06 5.72
CA ILE A 488 -38.91 13.51 5.41
C ILE A 488 -38.67 12.23 6.19
N THR A 489 -37.93 11.32 5.60
CA THR A 489 -37.35 10.17 6.27
C THR A 489 -35.90 10.50 6.59
N ILE A 490 -35.49 10.19 7.82
CA ILE A 490 -34.12 10.31 8.31
C ILE A 490 -33.66 8.91 8.67
N GLU A 491 -32.65 8.39 7.99
CA GLU A 491 -32.09 7.06 8.22
C GLU A 491 -30.61 7.18 8.59
N ASN A 492 -30.20 6.51 9.65
CA ASN A 492 -28.80 6.42 10.06
C ASN A 492 -28.32 4.96 10.01
N SER A 493 -27.14 4.71 9.44
CA SER A 493 -26.56 3.37 9.32
C SER A 493 -25.60 2.99 10.45
N ASN A 494 -25.18 3.94 11.29
CA ASN A 494 -24.05 3.78 12.21
C ASN A 494 -24.42 3.94 13.69
N PHE A 495 -25.50 4.64 14.02
CA PHE A 495 -25.92 4.89 15.41
C PHE A 495 -27.43 5.19 15.52
N GLU A 496 -27.99 4.93 16.70
CA GLU A 496 -29.37 5.30 17.01
C GLU A 496 -29.53 6.82 17.08
N ILE A 497 -30.52 7.34 16.38
CA ILE A 497 -30.94 8.74 16.47
C ILE A 497 -31.69 8.89 17.79
N ASN A 498 -31.20 9.72 18.71
CA ASN A 498 -31.88 9.98 19.97
C ASN A 498 -32.90 11.10 19.81
N THR A 499 -32.50 12.22 19.21
CA THR A 499 -33.37 13.38 19.01
C THR A 499 -33.17 13.99 17.63
N VAL A 500 -34.23 14.59 17.10
CA VAL A 500 -34.23 15.36 15.87
C VAL A 500 -34.86 16.72 16.15
N GLU A 501 -34.15 17.79 15.81
CA GLU A 501 -34.55 19.17 16.03
C GLU A 501 -34.52 19.93 14.71
N LEU A 502 -35.43 20.87 14.52
CA LEU A 502 -35.51 21.69 13.32
C LEU A 502 -35.51 23.16 13.72
N TYR A 503 -34.63 23.93 13.09
CA TYR A 503 -34.44 25.36 13.33
C TYR A 503 -34.76 26.16 12.07
N ASN A 504 -35.35 27.35 12.23
CA ASN A 504 -35.49 28.30 11.13
C ASN A 504 -34.17 29.07 10.88
N ILE A 505 -34.10 29.87 9.80
CA ILE A 505 -32.92 30.67 9.47
C ILE A 505 -32.53 31.73 10.52
N ALA A 506 -33.44 32.07 11.44
CA ALA A 506 -33.17 32.97 12.56
C ALA A 506 -32.63 32.21 13.79
N GLY A 507 -32.39 30.90 13.68
CA GLY A 507 -31.90 30.04 14.76
C GLY A 507 -32.96 29.65 15.79
N GLN A 508 -34.24 29.90 15.52
CA GLN A 508 -35.31 29.52 16.44
C GLN A 508 -35.70 28.06 16.20
N LEU A 509 -35.77 27.28 17.28
CA LEU A 509 -36.28 25.90 17.26
C LEU A 509 -37.77 25.93 16.89
N VAL A 510 -38.12 25.25 15.80
CA VAL A 510 -39.48 25.15 15.26
C VAL A 510 -40.09 23.76 15.41
N LYS A 511 -39.27 22.71 15.57
CA LYS A 511 -39.75 21.34 15.83
C LYS A 511 -38.69 20.53 16.58
N SER A 512 -39.12 19.60 17.43
CA SER A 512 -38.24 18.65 18.13
C SER A 512 -38.98 17.32 18.32
N GLU A 513 -38.29 16.20 18.14
CA GLU A 513 -38.82 14.85 18.26
C GLU A 513 -37.79 13.91 18.87
N ASN A 514 -38.21 13.11 19.85
CA ASN A 514 -37.39 12.02 20.40
C ASN A 514 -37.65 10.75 19.57
N VAL A 515 -36.58 10.09 19.13
CA VAL A 515 -36.66 8.98 18.15
C VAL A 515 -36.24 7.65 18.79
N ASN A 516 -35.01 7.58 19.31
CA ASN A 516 -34.35 6.37 19.82
C ASN A 516 -34.44 5.18 18.85
N SER A 517 -34.07 5.41 17.59
CA SER A 517 -34.11 4.41 16.51
C SER A 517 -33.13 4.74 15.39
N MET A 518 -32.80 3.77 14.54
CA MET A 518 -31.95 3.94 13.36
C MET A 518 -32.66 4.71 12.22
N SER A 519 -33.99 4.86 12.28
CA SER A 519 -34.77 5.57 11.27
C SER A 519 -35.96 6.29 11.90
N THR A 520 -36.36 7.42 11.32
CA THR A 520 -37.60 8.11 11.66
C THR A 520 -38.23 8.81 10.45
N ASN A 521 -39.54 9.05 10.52
CA ASN A 521 -40.26 9.89 9.56
C ASN A 521 -40.76 11.16 10.25
N LEU A 522 -40.20 12.31 9.88
CA LEU A 522 -40.56 13.60 10.43
C LEU A 522 -41.63 14.28 9.57
N ASN A 523 -42.81 14.53 10.14
CA ASN A 523 -43.86 15.31 9.50
C ASN A 523 -43.50 16.81 9.47
N LEU A 524 -43.70 17.46 8.32
CA LEU A 524 -43.39 18.88 8.07
C LEU A 524 -44.61 19.70 7.60
N SER A 525 -45.82 19.13 7.59
CA SER A 525 -46.99 19.79 6.97
C SER A 525 -47.43 21.09 7.64
N ASP A 526 -47.02 21.31 8.90
CA ASP A 526 -47.32 22.53 9.65
C ASP A 526 -46.27 23.64 9.46
N LEU A 527 -45.20 23.37 8.70
CA LEU A 527 -44.12 24.31 8.45
C LEU A 527 -44.41 25.17 7.22
N LYS A 528 -43.95 26.42 7.26
CA LYS A 528 -44.02 27.32 6.10
C LYS A 528 -42.94 26.94 5.09
N LYS A 529 -43.19 27.24 3.83
CA LYS A 529 -42.20 27.10 2.75
C LYS A 529 -40.94 27.90 3.09
N GLY A 530 -39.77 27.30 2.99
CA GLY A 530 -38.52 27.94 3.37
C GLY A 530 -37.35 26.99 3.62
N ILE A 531 -36.23 27.57 4.04
CA ILE A 531 -35.01 26.84 4.41
C ILE A 531 -34.98 26.66 5.93
N TYR A 532 -34.65 25.45 6.35
CA TYR A 532 -34.51 25.05 7.75
C TYR A 532 -33.16 24.36 7.97
N ILE A 533 -32.72 24.33 9.22
CA ILE A 533 -31.56 23.56 9.68
C ILE A 533 -32.08 22.41 10.55
N LEU A 534 -31.88 21.19 10.10
CA LEU A 534 -32.16 19.96 10.82
C LEU A 534 -30.95 19.55 11.64
N GLU A 535 -31.11 19.35 12.93
CA GLU A 535 -30.09 18.85 13.84
C GLU A 535 -30.50 17.46 14.33
N ILE A 536 -29.64 16.47 14.17
CA ILE A 536 -29.85 15.07 14.51
C ILE A 536 -28.83 14.72 15.59
N GLN A 537 -29.30 14.39 16.78
CA GLN A 537 -28.42 14.13 17.92
C GLN A 537 -28.48 12.65 18.30
N SER A 538 -27.32 12.12 18.67
CA SER A 538 -27.14 10.83 19.31
C SER A 538 -26.28 10.97 20.56
N ASN A 539 -26.22 9.93 21.38
CA ASN A 539 -25.31 9.85 22.54
C ASN A 539 -23.82 9.96 22.16
N LYS A 540 -23.46 9.75 20.89
CA LYS A 540 -22.08 9.74 20.40
C LYS A 540 -21.71 10.99 19.60
N THR A 541 -22.67 11.63 18.93
CA THR A 541 -22.42 12.73 17.98
C THR A 541 -23.68 13.58 17.70
N SER A 542 -23.49 14.79 17.16
CA SER A 542 -24.56 15.66 16.65
C SER A 542 -24.27 16.07 15.20
N ILE A 543 -25.30 16.04 14.35
CA ILE A 543 -25.23 16.29 12.90
C ILE A 543 -26.17 17.44 12.52
N ARG A 544 -25.74 18.36 11.65
CA ARG A 544 -26.60 19.45 11.12
C ARG A 544 -26.74 19.42 9.60
N ARG A 545 -27.96 19.59 9.09
CA ARG A 545 -28.31 19.48 7.67
C ARG A 545 -29.26 20.57 7.22
N LYS A 546 -29.07 21.06 6.00
CA LYS A 546 -30.01 21.98 5.36
C LYS A 546 -31.23 21.20 4.86
N LEU A 547 -32.42 21.64 5.23
CA LEU A 547 -33.69 21.13 4.75
C LEU A 547 -34.44 22.23 3.98
N ILE A 548 -34.99 21.89 2.81
CA ILE A 548 -35.81 22.79 2.00
C ILE A 548 -37.26 22.28 2.06
N VAL A 549 -38.19 23.12 2.52
CA VAL A 549 -39.63 22.82 2.57
C VAL A 549 -40.35 23.60 1.46
N GLU A 550 -41.10 22.88 0.61
CA GLU A 550 -41.75 23.41 -0.61
C GLU A 550 -43.24 23.67 -0.54
#